data_AF-A0A7Y3K0Z2-F1
#
_entry.id   AF-A0A7Y3K0Z2-F1
#
_cell.length_a   1.000
_cell.length_b   1.000
_cell.length_c   1.000
_cell.angle_alpha   90.00
_cell.angle_beta   90.00
_cell.angle_gamma   90.00
#
_symmetry.space_group_name_H-M   'P 1'
#
loop_
_entity.id
_entity.type
_entity.pdbx_description
1 polymer ?
#
loop_
_entity_poly.entity_id
_entity_poly.type
_entity_poly.pdbx_seq_one_letter_code
_entity_poly.pdbx_strand_id
1 'polypeptide(L)'
;MTYEGDGGETSVPRRHVIPHYHGDGTRALFVASAIILVVAKSTGAEIPLSTTVAIIVAVMLVVAAGVTNPAQSGIHWFNALFAAVGTLLFGITAVNHYNAGMGLLDPSFIYVEILAVLSLIALYLTTRTIRGMYMRSES
;
A
#
# COMPACT_ATOMS: atom_id res chain seq x y z
N MET A 1 48.98 34.77 17.53
CA MET A 1 47.52 34.62 17.31
C MET A 1 47.34 33.41 16.42
N THR A 2 47.26 32.23 17.03
CA THR A 2 47.12 30.94 16.35
C THR A 2 45.64 30.63 16.24
N TYR A 3 45.14 30.48 15.02
CA TYR A 3 43.80 29.99 14.77
C TYR A 3 43.83 28.46 14.87
N GLU A 4 43.31 27.93 15.97
CA GLU A 4 43.01 26.51 16.13
C GLU A 4 41.74 26.20 15.33
N GLY A 5 41.90 25.45 14.24
CA GLY A 5 40.79 24.94 13.46
C GLY A 5 40.08 23.84 14.25
N ASP A 6 38.97 24.20 14.89
CA ASP A 6 38.00 23.26 15.44
C ASP A 6 37.32 22.54 14.27
N GLY A 7 37.95 21.44 13.84
CA GLY A 7 37.41 20.47 12.90
C GLY A 7 36.28 19.70 13.56
N GLY A 8 35.18 20.40 13.84
CA GLY A 8 33.91 19.84 14.26
C GLY A 8 33.42 18.89 13.18
N GLU A 9 33.84 17.62 13.28
CA GLU A 9 33.21 16.50 12.59
C GLU A 9 31.74 16.53 12.96
N THR A 10 30.95 17.14 12.09
CA THR A 10 29.50 17.01 12.10
C THR A 10 29.23 15.54 11.85
N SER A 11 29.14 14.78 12.94
CA SER A 11 28.66 13.41 12.97
C SER A 11 27.23 13.43 12.45
N VAL A 12 27.09 13.38 11.12
CA VAL A 12 25.81 13.16 10.47
C VAL A 12 25.33 11.81 10.99
N PRO A 13 24.22 11.74 11.76
CA PRO A 13 23.78 10.49 12.32
C PRO A 13 23.60 9.49 11.18
N ARG A 14 24.33 8.37 11.23
CA ARG A 14 24.24 7.32 10.20
C ARG A 14 22.78 6.97 10.04
N ARG A 15 22.22 7.29 8.87
CA ARG A 15 20.86 6.90 8.48
C ARG A 15 20.83 5.38 8.60
N HIS A 16 20.18 4.87 9.64
CA HIS A 16 19.95 3.45 9.78
C HIS A 16 18.96 3.05 8.70
N VAL A 17 19.48 2.79 7.50
CA VAL A 17 18.72 2.16 6.42
C VAL A 17 18.36 0.79 6.97
N ILE A 18 17.09 0.58 7.30
CA ILE A 18 16.58 -0.73 7.67
C ILE A 18 16.63 -1.56 6.38
N PRO A 19 17.56 -2.54 6.27
CA PRO A 19 17.62 -3.36 5.08
C PRO A 19 16.28 -4.12 4.97
N HIS A 20 15.63 -4.09 3.81
CA HIS A 20 14.33 -4.72 3.51
C HIS A 20 13.05 -3.98 3.96
N TYR A 21 13.11 -2.68 4.24
CA TYR A 21 11.89 -1.87 4.36
C TYR A 21 11.26 -1.60 2.98
N HIS A 22 10.04 -2.11 2.75
CA HIS A 22 9.27 -1.87 1.52
C HIS A 22 8.00 -1.02 1.79
N GLY A 23 7.98 -0.31 2.92
CA GLY A 23 6.84 0.52 3.30
C GLY A 23 6.60 1.67 2.31
N ASP A 24 7.64 2.25 1.71
CA ASP A 24 7.47 3.31 0.71
C ASP A 24 6.71 2.85 -0.54
N GLY A 25 6.98 1.63 -1.01
CA GLY A 25 6.22 1.02 -2.10
C GLY A 25 4.76 0.77 -1.71
N THR A 26 4.53 0.26 -0.49
CA THR A 26 3.17 0.03 0.04
C THR A 26 2.37 1.33 0.11
N ARG A 27 2.99 2.42 0.56
CA ARG A 27 2.36 3.75 0.67
C ARG A 27 1.89 4.25 -0.69
N ALA A 28 2.76 4.18 -1.70
CA ALA A 28 2.41 4.57 -3.06
C ALA A 28 1.25 3.73 -3.61
N LEU A 29 1.26 2.41 -3.39
CA LEU A 29 0.19 1.52 -3.85
C LEU A 29 -1.16 1.82 -3.18
N PHE A 30 -1.18 2.13 -1.88
CA PHE A 30 -2.41 2.49 -1.17
C PHE A 30 -2.98 3.83 -1.63
N VAL A 31 -2.14 4.84 -1.83
CA VAL A 31 -2.58 6.13 -2.39
C VAL A 31 -3.12 5.94 -3.82
N ALA A 32 -2.40 5.19 -4.67
CA ALA A 32 -2.86 4.89 -6.02
C ALA A 32 -4.20 4.15 -6.02
N SER A 33 -4.35 3.13 -5.17
CA SER A 33 -5.59 2.37 -5.02
C SER A 33 -6.75 3.26 -4.56
N ALA A 34 -6.52 4.17 -3.61
CA ALA A 34 -7.54 5.12 -3.17
C ALA A 34 -7.99 6.05 -4.31
N ILE A 35 -7.05 6.59 -5.09
CA ILE A 35 -7.36 7.44 -6.25
C ILE A 35 -8.18 6.66 -7.29
N ILE A 36 -7.72 5.46 -7.65
CA ILE A 36 -8.40 4.60 -8.62
C ILE A 36 -9.81 4.24 -8.17
N LEU A 37 -9.98 3.90 -6.88
CA LEU A 37 -11.29 3.57 -6.31
C LEU A 37 -12.28 4.75 -6.42
N VAL A 38 -11.83 5.97 -6.13
CA VAL A 38 -12.64 7.19 -6.26
C VAL A 38 -12.99 7.46 -7.72
N VAL A 39 -12.00 7.43 -8.62
CA VAL A 39 -12.19 7.67 -10.06
C VAL A 39 -13.15 6.65 -10.67
N ALA A 40 -13.00 5.37 -10.32
CA ALA A 40 -13.88 4.32 -10.81
C ALA A 40 -15.33 4.54 -10.37
N LYS A 41 -15.57 4.94 -9.11
CA LYS A 41 -16.91 5.32 -8.65
C LYS A 41 -17.44 6.57 -9.36
N SER A 42 -16.61 7.57 -9.60
CA SER A 42 -17.01 8.79 -10.31
C SER A 42 -17.33 8.56 -11.78
N THR A 43 -16.73 7.56 -12.42
CA THR A 43 -16.99 7.21 -13.83
C THR A 43 -18.18 6.25 -14.00
N GLY A 44 -18.83 5.83 -12.90
CA GLY A 44 -19.98 4.94 -12.93
C GLY A 44 -19.63 3.45 -13.06
N ALA A 45 -18.36 3.08 -12.86
CA ALA A 45 -17.95 1.69 -12.92
C ALA A 45 -18.59 0.84 -11.81
N GLU A 46 -18.98 -0.38 -12.15
CA GLU A 46 -19.56 -1.32 -11.21
C GLU A 46 -18.45 -1.94 -10.34
N ILE A 47 -18.33 -1.42 -9.12
CA ILE A 47 -17.39 -1.88 -8.09
C ILE A 47 -18.19 -2.49 -6.93
N PRO A 48 -17.70 -3.58 -6.29
CA PRO A 48 -18.40 -4.34 -5.25
C PRO A 48 -18.49 -3.61 -3.89
N LEU A 49 -18.68 -2.29 -3.91
CA LEU A 49 -18.80 -1.42 -2.74
C LEU A 49 -19.88 -0.38 -3.01
N SER A 50 -20.66 0.01 -2.00
CA SER A 50 -21.50 1.21 -2.13
C SER A 50 -20.62 2.47 -2.23
N THR A 51 -21.16 3.57 -2.75
CA THR A 51 -20.41 4.84 -2.86
C THR A 51 -19.86 5.28 -1.50
N THR A 52 -20.68 5.25 -0.47
CA THR A 52 -20.27 5.61 0.90
C THR A 52 -19.13 4.74 1.40
N VAL A 53 -19.23 3.41 1.23
CA VAL A 53 -18.18 2.49 1.67
C VAL A 53 -16.90 2.68 0.86
N ALA A 54 -16.99 2.92 -0.46
CA ALA A 54 -15.82 3.17 -1.30
C ALA A 54 -15.04 4.42 -0.85
N ILE A 55 -15.74 5.51 -0.50
CA ILE A 55 -15.08 6.72 0.04
C ILE A 55 -14.43 6.45 1.40
N ILE A 56 -15.10 5.73 2.30
CA ILE A 56 -14.53 5.36 3.60
C ILE A 56 -13.25 4.53 3.40
N VAL A 57 -13.29 3.52 2.52
CA VAL A 57 -12.13 2.67 2.21
C VAL A 57 -11.00 3.52 1.61
N ALA A 58 -11.29 4.42 0.69
CA ALA A 58 -10.28 5.32 0.11
C ALA A 58 -9.60 6.18 1.19
N VAL A 59 -10.35 6.75 2.12
CA VAL A 59 -9.80 7.49 3.27
C VAL A 59 -8.93 6.60 4.13
N MET A 60 -9.41 5.39 4.48
CA MET A 60 -8.66 4.43 5.29
C MET A 60 -7.33 4.04 4.64
N LEU A 61 -7.31 3.83 3.31
CA LEU A 61 -6.09 3.54 2.56
C LEU A 61 -5.08 4.70 2.59
N VAL A 62 -5.56 5.94 2.41
CA VAL A 62 -4.69 7.13 2.48
C VAL A 62 -4.16 7.35 3.89
N VAL A 63 -4.99 7.18 4.91
CA VAL A 63 -4.57 7.25 6.31
C VAL A 63 -3.50 6.19 6.59
N ALA A 64 -3.75 4.93 6.20
CA ALA A 64 -2.78 3.84 6.34
C ALA A 64 -1.45 4.17 5.64
N ALA A 65 -1.49 4.73 4.43
CA ALA A 65 -0.30 5.19 3.72
C ALA A 65 0.43 6.34 4.43
N GLY A 66 -0.31 7.26 5.07
CA GLY A 66 0.26 8.37 5.83
C GLY A 66 0.97 7.92 7.10
N VAL A 67 0.38 6.97 7.83
CA VAL A 67 0.94 6.47 9.11
C VAL A 67 2.00 5.38 8.95
N THR A 68 2.14 4.79 7.76
CA THR A 68 3.16 3.77 7.48
C THR A 68 4.57 4.34 7.68
N ASN A 69 5.27 3.86 8.70
CA ASN A 69 6.61 4.31 9.08
C ASN A 69 7.42 3.10 9.60
N PRO A 70 8.72 2.98 9.26
CA PRO A 70 9.59 1.91 9.76
C PRO A 70 9.63 1.76 11.29
N ALA A 71 9.36 2.83 12.04
CA ALA A 71 9.43 2.79 13.51
C ALA A 71 8.27 2.04 14.18
N GLN A 72 7.15 1.79 13.48
CA GLN A 72 5.94 1.21 14.06
C GLN A 72 5.63 -0.16 13.44
N SER A 73 6.21 -1.24 13.98
CA SER A 73 6.02 -2.60 13.42
C SER A 73 4.55 -3.02 13.29
N GLY A 74 3.68 -2.55 14.19
CA GLY A 74 2.25 -2.85 14.16
C GLY A 74 1.52 -2.33 12.92
N ILE A 75 1.96 -1.21 12.33
CA ILE A 75 1.27 -0.65 11.16
C ILE A 75 1.42 -1.54 9.93
N HIS A 76 2.52 -2.28 9.83
CA HIS A 76 2.75 -3.20 8.72
C HIS A 76 1.78 -4.38 8.72
N TRP A 77 1.39 -4.88 9.90
CA TRP A 77 0.34 -5.89 10.03
C TRP A 77 -1.03 -5.37 9.61
N PHE A 78 -1.35 -4.13 9.98
CA PHE A 78 -2.59 -3.48 9.57
C PHE A 78 -2.64 -3.24 8.06
N ASN A 79 -1.52 -2.82 7.47
CA ASN A 79 -1.40 -2.71 6.01
C ASN A 79 -1.57 -4.08 5.32
N ALA A 80 -0.98 -5.14 5.87
CA ALA A 80 -1.16 -6.49 5.34
C ALA A 80 -2.63 -6.92 5.39
N LEU A 81 -3.35 -6.59 6.47
CA LEU A 81 -4.79 -6.86 6.58
C LEU A 81 -5.57 -6.12 5.47
N PHE A 82 -5.35 -4.82 5.29
CA PHE A 82 -6.02 -4.07 4.23
C PHE A 82 -5.71 -4.58 2.84
N ALA A 83 -4.44 -4.90 2.57
CA ALA A 83 -4.03 -5.46 1.31
C ALA A 83 -4.69 -6.82 1.06
N ALA A 84 -4.73 -7.70 2.07
CA ALA A 84 -5.40 -9.00 1.99
C ALA A 84 -6.90 -8.87 1.72
N VAL A 85 -7.60 -8.00 2.47
CA VAL A 85 -9.03 -7.73 2.25
C VAL A 85 -9.27 -7.19 0.84
N GLY A 86 -8.45 -6.23 0.39
CA GLY A 86 -8.53 -5.69 -0.97
C GLY A 86 -8.30 -6.77 -2.04
N THR A 87 -7.30 -7.63 -1.86
CA THR A 87 -7.01 -8.73 -2.80
C THR A 87 -8.15 -9.71 -2.88
N LEU A 88 -8.73 -10.11 -1.73
CA LEU A 88 -9.85 -11.03 -1.72
C LEU A 88 -11.08 -10.39 -2.36
N LEU A 89 -11.45 -9.17 -1.95
CA LEU A 89 -12.62 -8.49 -2.45
C LEU A 89 -12.53 -8.23 -3.96
N PHE A 90 -11.49 -7.51 -4.40
CA PHE A 90 -11.36 -7.12 -5.80
C PHE A 90 -10.94 -8.30 -6.69
N GLY A 91 -10.09 -9.21 -6.20
CA GLY A 91 -9.67 -10.38 -6.97
C GLY A 91 -10.82 -11.35 -7.25
N ILE A 92 -11.65 -11.63 -6.24
CA ILE A 92 -12.85 -12.47 -6.46
C ILE A 92 -13.80 -11.79 -7.43
N THR A 93 -14.05 -10.48 -7.28
CA THR A 93 -14.95 -9.76 -8.19
C THR A 93 -14.40 -9.69 -9.62
N ALA A 94 -13.10 -9.49 -9.81
CA ALA A 94 -12.50 -9.48 -11.14
C ALA A 94 -12.65 -10.83 -11.85
N VAL A 95 -12.38 -11.93 -11.14
CA VAL A 95 -12.58 -13.30 -11.66
C VAL A 95 -14.05 -13.54 -12.00
N ASN A 96 -14.98 -13.06 -11.16
CA ASN A 96 -16.42 -13.18 -11.44
C ASN A 96 -16.83 -12.37 -12.68
N HIS A 97 -16.32 -11.15 -12.87
CA HIS A 97 -16.57 -10.34 -14.07
C HIS A 97 -16.06 -11.05 -15.33
N TYR A 98 -14.84 -11.61 -15.27
CA TYR A 98 -14.28 -12.39 -16.37
C TYR A 98 -15.14 -13.61 -16.72
N ASN A 99 -15.55 -14.39 -15.70
CA ASN A 99 -16.39 -15.57 -15.89
C ASN A 99 -17.81 -15.23 -16.38
N ALA A 100 -18.33 -14.05 -16.06
CA ALA A 100 -19.61 -13.55 -16.55
C ALA A 100 -19.55 -13.07 -18.02
N GLY A 101 -18.37 -13.15 -18.67
CA GLY A 101 -18.19 -12.72 -20.06
C GLY A 101 -18.13 -11.20 -20.23
N MET A 102 -17.85 -10.46 -19.17
CA MET A 102 -17.62 -9.02 -19.26
C MET A 102 -16.43 -8.74 -20.19
N GLY A 103 -16.58 -7.76 -21.08
CA GLY A 103 -15.52 -7.40 -22.02
C GLY A 103 -14.26 -6.94 -21.29
N LEU A 104 -13.08 -7.30 -21.79
CA LEU A 104 -11.78 -6.91 -21.20
C LEU A 104 -11.56 -5.39 -21.19
N LEU A 105 -12.30 -4.65 -22.02
CA LEU A 105 -12.27 -3.19 -22.11
C LEU A 105 -13.41 -2.51 -21.35
N ASP A 106 -14.26 -3.28 -20.66
CA ASP A 106 -15.29 -2.72 -19.80
C ASP A 106 -14.62 -1.95 -18.64
N PRO A 107 -15.00 -0.69 -18.37
CA PRO A 107 -14.42 0.09 -17.28
C PRO A 107 -14.51 -0.63 -15.93
N SER A 108 -15.62 -1.32 -15.65
CA SER A 108 -15.85 -2.05 -14.39
C SER A 108 -14.87 -3.20 -14.24
N PHE A 109 -14.59 -3.94 -15.32
CA PHE A 109 -13.56 -4.97 -15.32
C PHE A 109 -12.18 -4.37 -15.06
N ILE A 110 -11.78 -3.36 -15.85
CA ILE A 110 -10.44 -2.77 -15.77
C ILE A 110 -10.15 -2.21 -14.37
N TYR A 111 -11.07 -1.43 -13.79
CA TYR A 111 -10.83 -0.83 -12.48
C TYR A 111 -10.72 -1.87 -11.37
N VAL A 112 -11.60 -2.88 -11.38
CA VAL A 112 -11.58 -3.94 -10.36
C VAL A 112 -10.31 -4.80 -10.51
N GLU A 113 -9.92 -5.13 -11.74
CA GLU A 113 -8.69 -5.88 -12.02
C GLU A 113 -7.44 -5.12 -11.57
N ILE A 114 -7.34 -3.82 -11.88
CA ILE A 114 -6.21 -2.98 -11.43
C ILE A 114 -6.15 -2.93 -9.89
N LEU A 115 -7.30 -2.72 -9.22
CA LEU A 115 -7.34 -2.70 -7.75
C LEU A 115 -6.95 -4.06 -7.15
N ALA A 116 -7.35 -5.17 -7.78
CA ALA A 116 -6.94 -6.52 -7.38
C ALA A 116 -5.42 -6.69 -7.48
N VAL A 117 -4.82 -6.30 -8.60
CA VAL A 117 -3.36 -6.41 -8.81
C VAL A 117 -2.60 -5.51 -7.83
N LEU A 118 -3.00 -4.24 -7.67
CA LEU A 118 -2.34 -3.31 -6.75
C LEU A 118 -2.40 -3.80 -5.30
N SER A 119 -3.55 -4.31 -4.87
CA SER A 119 -3.71 -4.86 -3.51
C SER A 119 -2.85 -6.12 -3.31
N LEU A 120 -2.74 -6.99 -4.33
CA LEU A 120 -1.90 -8.19 -4.26
C LEU A 120 -0.41 -7.83 -4.16
N ILE A 121 0.05 -6.85 -4.92
CA ILE A 121 1.42 -6.33 -4.82
C ILE A 121 1.65 -5.71 -3.44
N ALA A 122 0.70 -4.92 -2.93
CA ALA A 122 0.80 -4.35 -1.59
C ALA A 122 0.87 -5.44 -0.50
N LEU A 123 0.12 -6.54 -0.66
CA LEU A 123 0.17 -7.69 0.24
C LEU A 123 1.55 -8.34 0.23
N TYR A 124 2.14 -8.52 -0.96
CA TYR A 124 3.49 -9.04 -1.09
C TYR A 124 4.55 -8.14 -0.42
N LEU A 125 4.48 -6.83 -0.62
CA LEU A 125 5.45 -5.89 -0.05
C LEU A 125 5.32 -5.77 1.47
N THR A 126 4.09 -5.75 1.98
CA THR A 126 3.82 -5.69 3.43
C THR A 126 4.29 -6.96 4.12
N THR A 127 3.96 -8.14 3.59
CA THR A 127 4.43 -9.43 4.13
C THR A 127 5.95 -9.57 4.09
N ARG A 128 6.61 -9.11 3.00
CA ARG A 128 8.09 -9.06 2.93
C ARG A 128 8.69 -8.15 4.01
N THR A 129 8.06 -7.00 4.27
CA THR A 129 8.50 -6.07 5.32
C THR A 129 8.34 -6.69 6.71
N ILE A 130 7.18 -7.31 6.98
CA ILE A 130 6.91 -8.02 8.24
C ILE A 130 7.97 -9.10 8.48
N ARG A 131 8.21 -9.96 7.48
CA ARG A 131 9.24 -11.02 7.57
C ARG A 131 10.63 -10.45 7.87
N GLY A 132 11.00 -9.36 7.19
CA GLY A 132 12.28 -8.69 7.41
C GLY A 132 12.44 -8.13 8.83
N MET A 133 11.36 -7.65 9.45
CA MET A 133 11.40 -7.19 10.84
C MET A 133 11.61 -8.34 11.84
N TYR A 134 10.92 -9.48 11.65
CA TYR A 134 11.08 -10.65 12.54
C TYR A 134 12.49 -11.24 12.45
N MET A 135 13.05 -11.37 11.25
CA MET A 135 14.40 -11.90 11.05
C MET A 135 15.49 -11.05 11.71
N ARG A 136 15.26 -9.75 11.93
CA ARG A 136 16.20 -8.87 12.64
C ARG A 136 16.02 -8.90 14.16
N SER A 137 14.86 -9.30 14.66
CA SER A 137 14.62 -9.41 16.11
C SER A 137 15.41 -10.56 16.76
N GLU A 138 15.87 -11.53 15.95
CA GLU A 138 16.59 -12.72 16.40
C GLU A 138 18.13 -12.63 16.24
N SER A 139 18.64 -11.49 15.74
CA SER A 139 20.09 -11.21 15.56
C SER A 139 20.61 -10.17 16.54
#